data_AF-A0A354CNK0-F1
#
_entry.id   AF-A0A354CNK0-F1
#
_cell.length_a   1.000
_cell.length_b   1.000
_cell.length_c   1.000
_cell.angle_alpha   90.00
_cell.angle_beta   90.00
_cell.angle_gamma   90.00
#
_symmetry.space_group_name_H-M   'P 1'
#
loop_
_entity.id
_entity.type
_entity.pdbx_description
1 polymer ?
#
loop_
_entity_poly.entity_id
_entity_poly.type
_entity_poly.pdbx_seq_one_letter_code
_entity_poly.pdbx_strand_id
1 'polypeptide(L)' 'MLVYSACGKNVDKVIVDGKLIVDGNRPVNMDIDKVIGRMQQAQDKMIAKVPERDWAGRSADEMSPMSFRVVD' A
#
# COMPACT_ATOMS: atom_id res chain seq x y z
N MET A 1 15.73 15.25 -15.33
CA MET A 1 15.02 14.45 -16.35
C MET A 1 13.68 14.04 -15.77
N LEU A 2 12.56 14.51 -16.30
CA LEU A 2 11.23 14.23 -15.75
C LEU A 2 10.70 12.86 -16.22
N VAL A 3 10.70 12.63 -17.53
CA VAL A 3 9.99 11.49 -18.16
C VAL A 3 10.56 10.12 -17.78
N TYR A 4 11.86 10.00 -17.59
CA TYR A 4 12.52 8.69 -17.44
C TYR A 4 13.06 8.40 -16.05
N SER A 5 12.94 9.35 -15.12
CA SER A 5 13.55 9.22 -13.79
C SER A 5 12.66 9.69 -12.65
N ALA A 6 11.68 10.56 -12.92
CA ALA A 6 10.73 10.97 -11.88
C ALA A 6 9.60 9.94 -11.73
N CYS A 7 9.07 9.82 -10.52
CA CYS A 7 7.90 9.02 -10.20
C CYS A 7 7.01 9.75 -9.19
N GLY A 8 5.93 9.12 -8.73
CA GLY A 8 4.92 9.75 -7.87
C GLY A 8 5.49 10.39 -6.59
N LYS A 9 6.56 9.83 -6.01
CA LYS A 9 7.22 10.40 -4.82
C LYS A 9 7.92 11.75 -5.05
N ASN A 10 8.16 12.11 -6.31
CA ASN A 10 8.76 13.39 -6.66
C ASN A 10 7.73 14.54 -6.73
N VAL A 11 6.44 14.23 -6.65
CA VAL A 11 5.37 15.24 -6.71
C VAL A 11 5.24 15.94 -5.36
N ASP A 12 5.60 17.22 -5.30
CA ASP A 12 5.48 18.03 -4.07
C ASP A 12 4.07 18.60 -3.88
N LYS A 13 3.52 19.23 -4.93
CA LYS A 13 2.21 19.91 -4.91
C LYS A 13 1.32 19.48 -6.08
N VAL A 14 0.02 19.37 -5.82
CA VAL A 14 -1.02 19.17 -6.85
C VAL A 14 -2.17 20.13 -6.59
N ILE A 15 -2.59 20.84 -7.63
CA ILE A 15 -3.69 21.81 -7.58
C ILE A 15 -4.76 21.41 -8.61
N VAL A 16 -6.02 21.35 -8.18
CA VAL A 16 -7.18 21.06 -9.05
C VAL A 16 -8.22 22.15 -8.83
N ASP A 17 -8.65 22.80 -9.91
CA ASP A 17 -9.61 23.92 -9.87
C ASP A 17 -9.24 25.02 -8.87
N GLY A 18 -7.94 25.36 -8.81
CA GLY A 18 -7.39 26.34 -7.88
C GLY A 18 -7.27 25.87 -6.42
N LYS A 19 -7.61 24.62 -6.11
CA LYS A 19 -7.51 24.04 -4.76
C LYS A 19 -6.28 23.16 -4.65
N LEU A 20 -5.43 23.43 -3.66
CA LEU A 20 -4.31 22.56 -3.30
C LEU A 20 -4.84 21.24 -2.72
N ILE A 21 -4.48 20.10 -3.31
CA ILE A 21 -4.93 18.77 -2.87
C ILE A 21 -3.78 17.87 -2.40
N VAL A 22 -2.53 18.17 -2.80
CA VAL A 22 -1.30 17.54 -2.30
C VAL A 22 -0.33 18.64 -1.91
N ASP A 23 0.33 18.50 -0.77
CA ASP A 23 1.40 19.36 -0.30
C ASP A 23 2.48 18.54 0.41
N GLY A 24 3.76 18.80 0.12
CA GLY A 24 4.87 18.03 0.68
C GLY A 24 4.79 16.53 0.40
N ASN A 25 4.33 16.15 -0.82
CA ASN A 25 4.07 14.76 -1.21
C ASN A 25 2.99 14.04 -0.37
N ARG A 26 2.15 14.77 0.37
CA ARG A 26 1.04 14.20 1.14
C ARG A 26 -0.32 14.81 0.73
N PRO A 27 -1.41 14.02 0.67
CA PRO A 27 -2.75 14.55 0.48
C PRO A 27 -3.15 15.50 1.62
N VAL A 28 -3.72 16.66 1.31
CA VAL A 28 -4.16 17.62 2.34
C VAL A 28 -5.59 17.35 2.83
N ASN A 29 -6.37 16.59 2.07
CA ASN A 29 -7.79 16.33 2.32
C ASN A 29 -8.06 14.96 2.99
N MET A 30 -7.01 14.27 3.43
CA MET A 30 -7.10 12.93 4.00
C MET A 30 -5.98 12.69 5.00
N ASP A 31 -6.32 12.07 6.13
CA ASP A 31 -5.35 11.46 7.03
C ASP A 31 -4.85 10.14 6.42
N ILE A 32 -3.73 10.22 5.72
CA ILE A 32 -3.16 9.09 4.99
C ILE A 32 -2.73 7.96 5.92
N ASP A 33 -2.26 8.27 7.13
CA ASP A 33 -1.79 7.28 8.09
C ASP A 33 -2.96 6.44 8.62
N LYS A 34 -4.09 7.10 8.90
CA LYS A 34 -5.34 6.41 9.24
C LYS A 34 -5.88 5.54 8.11
N VAL A 35 -5.75 5.98 6.85
CA VAL A 35 -6.18 5.19 5.70
C VAL A 35 -5.30 3.96 5.49
N ILE A 36 -3.98 4.11 5.63
CA ILE A 36 -3.03 2.99 5.61
C ILE A 36 -3.37 1.98 6.71
N GLY A 37 -3.63 2.43 7.94
CA GLY A 37 -4.02 1.54 9.03
C GLY A 37 -5.31 0.76 8.76
N ARG A 38 -6.31 1.39 8.16
CA ARG A 38 -7.56 0.71 7.75
C ARG A 38 -7.32 -0.30 6.64
N MET A 39 -6.46 0.04 5.67
CA MET A 39 -6.08 -0.86 4.59
C MET A 39 -5.36 -2.10 5.14
N GLN A 40 -4.41 -1.92 6.07
CA GLN A 40 -3.71 -3.03 6.71
C GLN A 40 -4.69 -3.96 7.44
N GLN A 41 -5.59 -3.42 8.26
CA GLN A 41 -6.60 -4.23 8.96
C GLN A 41 -7.51 -5.01 8.01
N ALA A 42 -7.85 -4.42 6.85
CA ALA A 42 -8.62 -5.10 5.82
C ALA A 42 -7.80 -6.22 5.17
N GLN A 43 -6.53 -5.96 4.86
CA GLN A 43 -5.60 -6.93 4.31
C GLN A 43 -5.39 -8.11 5.27
N ASP A 44 -5.18 -7.87 6.56
CA ASP A 44 -4.99 -8.92 7.58
C ASP A 44 -6.20 -9.86 7.62
N LYS A 45 -7.43 -9.30 7.58
CA LYS A 45 -8.67 -10.08 7.51
C LYS A 45 -8.79 -10.89 6.22
N MET A 46 -8.30 -10.35 5.10
CA MET A 46 -8.30 -11.08 3.83
C MET A 46 -7.28 -12.21 3.84
N ILE A 47 -6.07 -11.96 4.36
CA ILE A 47 -5.00 -12.96 4.49
C ILE A 47 -5.44 -14.12 5.38
N ALA A 48 -6.10 -13.84 6.51
CA ALA A 48 -6.62 -14.88 7.40
C ALA A 48 -7.62 -15.83 6.72
N LYS A 49 -8.31 -15.38 5.67
CA LYS A 49 -9.29 -16.16 4.90
C LYS A 49 -8.71 -16.87 3.69
N VAL A 50 -7.40 -16.76 3.46
CA VAL A 50 -6.74 -17.40 2.31
C VAL A 50 -6.91 -18.93 2.30
N PRO A 51 -6.73 -19.66 3.42
CA PRO A 51 -6.94 -21.12 3.44
C PRO A 51 -8.35 -21.54 3.02
N GLU A 52 -9.38 -20.74 3.33
CA GLU A 52 -10.77 -21.02 2.94
C GLU A 52 -10.99 -20.91 1.42
N ARG A 53 -10.10 -20.20 0.72
CA ARG A 53 -10.21 -19.89 -0.71
C ARG A 53 -9.19 -20.65 -1.57
N ASP A 54 -8.11 -21.15 -0.96
CA ASP A 54 -7.13 -22.00 -1.62
C ASP A 54 -7.66 -23.43 -1.75
N TRP A 55 -7.49 -24.02 -2.94
CA TRP A 55 -7.97 -25.39 -3.22
C TRP A 55 -7.27 -26.45 -2.36
N ALA A 56 -6.05 -26.17 -1.89
CA ALA A 56 -5.27 -27.06 -1.03
C ALA A 56 -5.25 -26.60 0.44
N GLY A 57 -6.05 -25.60 0.80
CA GLY A 57 -6.14 -25.10 2.19
C GLY A 57 -4.87 -24.42 2.71
N ARG A 58 -3.97 -23.99 1.83
CA ARG A 58 -2.69 -23.38 2.22
C ARG A 58 -2.88 -21.95 2.72
N SER A 59 -2.03 -21.55 3.65
CA SER A 59 -1.86 -20.15 4.06
C SER A 59 -1.21 -19.30 2.97
N ALA A 60 -1.29 -17.97 3.12
CA ALA A 60 -0.61 -17.03 2.23
C ALA A 60 0.91 -17.26 2.20
N ASP A 61 1.51 -17.56 3.35
CA ASP A 61 2.95 -17.77 3.50
C ASP A 61 3.41 -19.09 2.86
N GLU A 62 2.59 -20.14 2.91
CA GLU A 62 2.88 -21.40 2.22
C GLU A 62 2.75 -21.29 0.70
N MET A 63 1.84 -20.43 0.21
CA MET A 63 1.70 -20.17 -1.22
C MET A 63 2.83 -19.30 -1.77
N SER A 64 3.29 -18.33 -1.00
CA SER A 64 4.34 -17.39 -1.39
C SER A 64 5.36 -17.24 -0.27
N PRO A 65 6.20 -18.27 -0.03
CA PRO A 65 7.17 -18.23 1.04
C PRO A 65 8.24 -17.16 0.80
N MET A 66 8.79 -16.64 1.89
CA MET A 66 9.92 -15.71 1.84
C MET A 66 11.12 -16.37 1.13
N SER A 67 11.68 -15.67 0.14
CA SER A 67 12.87 -16.18 -0.58
C SER A 67 14.13 -16.21 0.28
N PHE A 68 14.17 -15.35 1.30
CA PHE A 68 15.25 -15.31 2.29
C PHE A 68 14.74 -15.76 3.65
N ARG A 69 15.66 -16.27 4.46
CA ARG A 69 15.34 -16.61 5.85
C ARG A 69 15.03 -15.33 6.63
N VAL A 70 14.03 -15.41 7.50
CA VAL A 70 13.80 -14.37 8.51
C VAL A 70 14.94 -14.46 9.52
N VAL A 71 15.65 -13.35 9.75
CA VAL A 71 16.66 -13.23 10.80
C VAL A 71 16.04 -12.46 11.96
N ASP A 72 16.26 -12.95 13.18
CA ASP A 72 15.80 -12.31 14.42
C ASP A 72 16.50 -10.97 14.68
#